data_AF-A0A8T5H4X2-F1
#
_entry.id   AF-A0A8T5H4X2-F1
#
_cell.length_a   1.000
_cell.length_b   1.000
_cell.length_c   1.000
_cell.angle_alpha   90.00
_cell.angle_beta   90.00
_cell.angle_gamma   90.00
#
_symmetry.space_group_name_H-M   'P 1'
#
loop_
_entity.id
_entity.type
_entity.pdbx_description
1 polymer ?
#
loop_
_entity_poly.entity_id
_entity_poly.type
_entity_poly.pdbx_seq_one_letter_code
_entity_poly.pdbx_strand_id
1 'polypeptide(L)'
;MKQSDVIKWYSRPDVALAIAQSSENKEVAILLNKGSFGKRPQILQFPADVKSFARKGTTSFHISVENFSDPLKLSPETTESELTELREGWDLIIDIDCPWFDYSIKTAQLIIEYLKSLNVTSIGLKFSGNKGWHISVPQEAFPEKILRGKISVKKTFPILLERILTKMKNELNEYLNTSNQSYYEKDISTLLKVTGKTRKEISIGNKIDYLKLMDIDLAIASPRHLIRSPYSLHEKSGLASIVIDPEEISSFKKEFAKLENIKETKPFFKRAQAKIGEAKKLFAGITMEELEEQEKRTFKRSYKHVKLELNEELFPPCMKRILNGLEDGKKRAVLALINFYKNFDMDWAELEDKIYEWNKKNSPPLKTGYIRSQLIWHSRQGKTIPPPNCKEHYKGIGVCFPDSTCKRIKNPLNYVSIKLGKPKKKKSSSQS
;
A
#
# COMPACT_ATOMS: atom_id res chain seq x y z
N MET A 1 1.57 26.04 1.33
CA MET A 1 2.75 26.27 2.19
C MET A 1 3.84 26.91 1.36
N LYS A 2 4.56 27.92 1.85
CA LYS A 2 5.68 28.51 1.09
C LYS A 2 6.90 27.58 1.20
N GLN A 3 7.65 27.42 0.10
CA GLN A 3 8.82 26.55 0.09
C GLN A 3 9.89 27.01 1.09
N SER A 4 9.99 28.31 1.35
CA SER A 4 10.87 28.88 2.38
C SER A 4 10.61 28.30 3.77
N ASP A 5 9.34 28.13 4.13
CA ASP A 5 8.92 27.63 5.45
C ASP A 5 9.24 26.14 5.58
N VAL A 6 9.02 25.39 4.50
CA VAL A 6 9.40 23.97 4.37
C VAL A 6 10.91 23.78 4.56
N ILE A 7 11.72 24.58 3.86
CA ILE A 7 13.18 24.53 3.95
C ILE A 7 13.63 24.92 5.37
N LYS A 8 13.03 25.95 5.96
CA LYS A 8 13.34 26.38 7.34
C LYS A 8 13.05 25.26 8.34
N TRP A 9 11.90 24.60 8.22
CA TRP A 9 11.51 23.46 9.06
C TRP A 9 12.51 22.31 8.96
N TYR A 10 12.77 21.83 7.74
CA TYR A 10 13.69 20.72 7.51
C TYR A 10 15.17 21.08 7.68
N SER A 11 15.50 22.35 7.91
CA SER A 11 16.85 22.78 8.30
C SER A 11 17.09 22.70 9.81
N ARG A 12 16.05 22.47 10.62
CA ARG A 12 16.22 22.27 12.06
C ARG A 12 16.95 20.94 12.33
N PRO A 13 18.05 20.94 13.11
CA PRO A 13 18.85 19.74 13.34
C PRO A 13 18.08 18.58 13.98
N ASP A 14 17.24 18.85 14.97
CA ASP A 14 16.40 17.87 15.67
C ASP A 14 15.39 17.21 14.72
N VAL A 15 14.70 18.00 13.90
CA VAL A 15 13.74 17.52 12.90
C VAL A 15 14.43 16.66 11.84
N ALA A 16 15.55 17.13 11.30
CA ALA A 16 16.29 16.41 10.29
C ALA A 16 16.82 15.07 10.82
N LEU A 17 17.30 15.04 12.06
CA LEU A 17 17.73 13.83 12.74
C LEU A 17 16.56 12.86 12.95
N ALA A 18 15.44 13.35 13.48
CA ALA A 18 14.27 12.51 13.74
C ALA A 18 13.71 11.87 12.46
N ILE A 19 13.67 12.61 11.34
CA ILE A 19 13.25 12.09 10.04
C ILE A 19 14.25 11.01 9.56
N ALA A 20 15.56 11.29 9.58
CA ALA A 20 16.58 10.36 9.13
C ALA A 20 16.57 9.05 9.95
N GLN A 21 16.53 9.15 11.28
CA GLN A 21 16.43 7.99 12.17
C GLN A 21 15.15 7.18 11.93
N SER A 22 14.02 7.86 11.72
CA SER A 22 12.76 7.16 11.41
C SER A 22 12.77 6.44 10.07
N SER A 23 13.70 6.78 9.18
CA SER A 23 13.85 6.20 7.84
C SER A 23 14.96 5.13 7.74
N GLU A 24 15.63 4.83 8.84
CA GLU A 24 16.66 3.80 8.89
C GLU A 24 16.08 2.46 8.40
N ASN A 25 16.80 1.83 7.47
CA ASN A 25 16.45 0.59 6.78
C ASN A 25 15.08 0.63 6.07
N LYS A 26 14.54 1.81 5.76
CA LYS A 26 13.24 1.96 5.07
C LYS A 26 13.41 2.56 3.69
N GLU A 27 12.51 2.18 2.78
CA GLU A 27 12.35 2.91 1.52
C GLU A 27 11.78 4.30 1.82
N VAL A 28 12.46 5.34 1.34
CA VAL A 28 11.98 6.72 1.40
C VAL A 28 11.33 7.11 0.08
N ALA A 29 10.21 7.81 0.16
CA ALA A 29 9.62 8.53 -0.95
C ALA A 29 9.38 9.98 -0.57
N ILE A 30 9.73 10.88 -1.49
CA ILE A 30 9.55 12.31 -1.33
C ILE A 30 8.33 12.76 -2.13
N LEU A 31 7.49 13.61 -1.56
CA LEU A 31 6.47 14.33 -2.31
C LEU A 31 7.04 15.70 -2.70
N LEU A 32 6.90 16.06 -3.96
CA LEU A 32 7.34 17.35 -4.49
C LEU A 32 6.23 18.39 -4.38
N ASN A 33 6.60 19.66 -4.38
CA ASN A 33 5.68 20.80 -4.35
C ASN A 33 4.60 20.82 -5.46
N LYS A 34 4.81 20.08 -6.56
CA LYS A 34 3.83 19.86 -7.63
C LYS A 34 2.76 18.79 -7.28
N GLY A 35 2.81 18.21 -6.08
CA GLY A 35 1.88 17.17 -5.62
C GLY A 35 2.16 15.76 -6.15
N SER A 36 3.28 15.56 -6.83
CA SER A 36 3.71 14.26 -7.35
C SER A 36 4.82 13.66 -6.49
N PHE A 37 4.82 12.34 -6.33
CA PHE A 37 5.96 11.63 -5.76
C PHE A 37 7.19 11.72 -6.68
N GLY A 38 8.36 11.88 -6.06
CA GLY A 38 9.66 11.78 -6.73
C GLY A 38 10.02 10.35 -7.14
N LYS A 39 11.20 10.18 -7.72
CA LYS A 39 11.73 8.85 -8.07
C LYS A 39 11.91 8.01 -6.81
N ARG A 40 11.46 6.76 -6.86
CA ARG A 40 11.63 5.74 -5.82
C ARG A 40 12.53 4.60 -6.33
N PRO A 41 13.24 3.88 -5.43
CA PRO A 41 13.40 4.15 -4.00
C PRO A 41 14.33 5.35 -3.75
N GLN A 42 14.25 5.95 -2.56
CA GLN A 42 15.26 6.84 -1.99
C GLN A 42 15.64 6.33 -0.60
N ILE A 43 16.72 6.87 -0.05
CA ILE A 43 17.12 6.72 1.36
C ILE A 43 17.50 8.08 1.93
N LEU A 44 17.57 8.20 3.25
CA LEU A 44 18.16 9.34 3.95
C LEU A 44 19.28 8.80 4.83
N GLN A 45 20.52 8.89 4.35
CA GLN A 45 21.68 8.34 5.05
C GLN A 45 22.13 9.28 6.16
N PHE A 46 22.03 10.59 5.92
CA PHE A 46 22.42 11.63 6.87
C PHE A 46 21.30 12.65 7.08
N PRO A 47 21.21 13.30 8.26
CA PRO A 47 20.26 14.38 8.50
C PRO A 47 20.33 15.51 7.45
N ALA A 48 21.53 15.78 6.92
CA ALA A 48 21.74 16.79 5.87
C ALA A 48 20.96 16.48 4.57
N ASP A 49 20.63 15.22 4.30
CA ASP A 49 19.86 14.81 3.13
C ASP A 49 18.44 15.39 3.16
N VAL A 50 17.83 15.45 4.35
CA VAL A 50 16.48 16.01 4.54
C VAL A 50 16.43 17.45 4.03
N LYS A 51 17.39 18.28 4.45
CA LYS A 51 17.54 19.66 4.00
C LYS A 51 17.85 19.75 2.50
N SER A 52 18.70 18.86 1.98
CA SER A 52 19.04 18.79 0.55
C SER A 52 17.80 18.52 -0.31
N PHE A 53 16.98 17.54 0.07
CA PHE A 53 15.71 17.24 -0.60
C PHE A 53 14.72 18.39 -0.49
N ALA A 54 14.59 19.02 0.69
CA ALA A 54 13.73 20.19 0.87
C ALA A 54 14.11 21.35 -0.09
N ARG A 55 15.41 21.61 -0.29
CA ARG A 55 15.89 22.63 -1.24
C ARG A 55 15.57 22.28 -2.69
N LYS A 56 15.44 20.99 -3.03
CA LYS A 56 15.04 20.49 -4.35
C LYS A 56 13.52 20.48 -4.56
N GLY A 57 12.74 21.04 -3.64
CA GLY A 57 11.29 21.16 -3.78
C GLY A 57 10.47 20.05 -3.13
N THR A 58 11.09 19.21 -2.28
CA THR A 58 10.34 18.27 -1.43
C THR A 58 9.46 19.04 -0.44
N THR A 59 8.21 18.63 -0.31
CA THR A 59 7.27 19.10 0.71
C THR A 59 7.17 18.12 1.89
N SER A 60 7.21 16.82 1.61
CA SER A 60 7.07 15.79 2.63
C SER A 60 7.86 14.52 2.32
N PHE A 61 8.20 13.82 3.40
CA PHE A 61 8.89 12.55 3.40
C PHE A 61 7.94 11.45 3.84
N HIS A 62 8.03 10.32 3.17
CA HIS A 62 7.28 9.12 3.48
C HIS A 62 8.25 7.93 3.57
N ILE A 63 7.97 7.00 4.47
CA ILE A 63 8.81 5.85 4.79
C ILE A 63 8.00 4.56 4.67
N SER A 64 8.64 3.46 4.28
CA SER A 64 7.98 2.16 4.21
C SER A 64 7.63 1.58 5.58
N VAL A 65 6.56 0.80 5.63
CA VAL A 65 6.22 -0.04 6.78
C VAL A 65 7.29 -1.13 6.98
N GLU A 66 7.73 -1.74 5.88
CA GLU A 66 8.79 -2.74 5.82
C GLU A 66 10.18 -2.12 6.06
N ASN A 67 11.06 -2.92 6.65
CA ASN A 67 12.49 -2.67 6.82
C ASN A 67 13.28 -3.57 5.86
N PHE A 68 14.22 -3.01 5.12
CA PHE A 68 15.03 -3.67 4.10
C PHE A 68 16.52 -3.46 4.40
N SER A 69 17.30 -4.49 4.13
CA SER A 69 18.78 -4.48 4.25
C SER A 69 19.43 -3.48 3.30
N ASP A 70 18.87 -3.32 2.10
CA ASP A 70 19.29 -2.31 1.13
C ASP A 70 18.07 -1.81 0.32
N PRO A 71 17.42 -0.72 0.78
CA PRO A 71 16.24 -0.18 0.10
C PRO A 71 16.51 0.28 -1.35
N LEU A 72 17.76 0.57 -1.73
CA LEU A 72 18.08 1.04 -3.08
C LEU A 72 18.02 -0.05 -4.14
N LYS A 73 18.05 -1.33 -3.74
CA LYS A 73 17.84 -2.48 -4.64
C LYS A 73 16.38 -2.66 -5.07
N LEU A 74 15.45 -1.96 -4.43
CA LEU A 74 14.04 -2.03 -4.79
C LEU A 74 13.78 -1.33 -6.13
N SER A 75 12.83 -1.87 -6.87
CA SER A 75 12.32 -1.34 -8.14
C SER A 75 10.83 -1.64 -8.29
N PRO A 76 10.08 -0.96 -9.18
CA PRO A 76 8.71 -1.34 -9.51
C PRO A 76 8.56 -2.80 -9.96
N GLU A 77 9.63 -3.40 -10.47
CA GLU A 77 9.68 -4.77 -10.99
C GLU A 77 10.04 -5.82 -9.91
N THR A 78 10.35 -5.40 -8.67
CA THR A 78 10.72 -6.31 -7.57
C THR A 78 9.63 -7.34 -7.32
N THR A 79 10.01 -8.61 -7.33
CA THR A 79 9.14 -9.75 -7.06
C THR A 79 8.89 -9.96 -5.56
N GLU A 80 7.90 -10.79 -5.18
CA GLU A 80 7.68 -11.09 -3.74
C GLU A 80 8.88 -11.81 -3.12
N SER A 81 9.57 -12.66 -3.90
CA SER A 81 10.74 -13.38 -3.43
C SER A 81 11.88 -12.42 -3.11
N GLU A 82 12.19 -11.51 -4.03
CA GLU A 82 13.23 -10.49 -3.84
C GLU A 82 12.87 -9.54 -2.69
N LEU A 83 11.60 -9.13 -2.56
CA LEU A 83 11.13 -8.37 -1.41
C LEU A 83 11.40 -9.11 -0.11
N THR A 84 11.09 -10.41 -0.05
CA THR A 84 11.27 -11.24 1.13
C THR A 84 12.74 -11.48 1.47
N GLU A 85 13.62 -11.58 0.46
CA GLU A 85 15.06 -11.71 0.64
C GLU A 85 15.70 -10.42 1.16
N LEU A 86 15.25 -9.26 0.66
CA LEU A 86 15.74 -7.96 1.12
C LEU A 86 15.19 -7.56 2.49
N ARG A 87 14.04 -8.11 2.89
CA ARG A 87 13.32 -7.74 4.13
C ARG A 87 14.06 -8.21 5.39
N GLU A 88 14.42 -7.25 6.23
CA GLU A 88 14.94 -7.49 7.57
C GLU A 88 13.83 -7.60 8.61
N GLY A 89 12.69 -6.96 8.33
CA GLY A 89 11.43 -7.14 9.04
C GLY A 89 10.45 -6.02 8.70
N TRP A 90 9.56 -5.70 9.61
CA TRP A 90 8.50 -4.71 9.42
C TRP A 90 7.98 -4.26 10.78
N ASP A 91 7.62 -3.00 10.90
CA ASP A 91 7.02 -2.47 12.12
C ASP A 91 5.50 -2.58 12.03
N LEU A 92 4.80 -2.84 13.15
CA LEU A 92 3.34 -2.76 13.18
C LEU A 92 2.99 -1.29 13.10
N ILE A 93 2.25 -0.90 12.06
CA ILE A 93 1.64 0.42 11.94
C ILE A 93 0.14 0.26 11.87
N ILE A 94 -0.57 0.99 12.73
CA ILE A 94 -2.02 1.07 12.75
C ILE A 94 -2.38 2.48 12.30
N ASP A 95 -2.98 2.60 11.12
CA ASP A 95 -3.49 3.86 10.59
C ASP A 95 -5.00 3.95 10.87
N ILE A 96 -5.40 4.98 11.60
CA ILE A 96 -6.78 5.17 12.02
C ILE A 96 -7.51 6.01 10.98
N ASP A 97 -8.46 5.39 10.29
CA ASP A 97 -9.38 6.06 9.38
C ASP A 97 -10.63 6.51 10.15
N CYS A 98 -10.60 7.76 10.60
CA CYS A 98 -11.73 8.39 11.27
C CYS A 98 -11.92 9.83 10.80
N PRO A 99 -13.09 10.19 10.23
CA PRO A 99 -13.32 11.54 9.73
C PRO A 99 -13.60 12.58 10.83
N TRP A 100 -13.92 12.11 12.04
CA TRP A 100 -14.23 12.93 13.23
C TRP A 100 -13.04 12.97 14.18
N PHE A 101 -12.48 14.16 14.40
CA PHE A 101 -11.23 14.30 15.12
C PHE A 101 -11.30 13.83 16.58
N ASP A 102 -12.36 14.17 17.30
CA ASP A 102 -12.51 13.76 18.72
C ASP A 102 -12.69 12.24 18.85
N TYR A 103 -13.39 11.62 17.91
CA TYR A 103 -13.49 10.16 17.86
C TYR A 103 -12.18 9.51 17.42
N SER A 104 -11.39 10.13 16.54
CA SER A 104 -10.06 9.63 16.20
C SER A 104 -9.12 9.57 17.41
N ILE A 105 -9.25 10.51 18.36
CA ILE A 105 -8.53 10.50 19.64
C ILE A 105 -9.01 9.33 20.50
N LYS A 106 -10.33 9.17 20.67
CA LYS A 106 -10.91 8.04 21.43
C LYS A 106 -10.52 6.68 20.82
N THR A 107 -10.55 6.54 19.50
CA THR A 107 -10.14 5.31 18.81
C THR A 107 -8.66 5.00 19.03
N ALA A 108 -7.80 6.01 18.97
CA ALA A 108 -6.38 5.84 19.26
C ALA A 108 -6.15 5.44 20.73
N GLN A 109 -6.86 6.04 21.68
CA GLN A 109 -6.85 5.64 23.10
C GLN A 109 -7.24 4.17 23.27
N LEU A 110 -8.35 3.75 22.67
CA LEU A 110 -8.84 2.38 22.73
C LEU A 110 -7.80 1.38 22.21
N ILE A 111 -7.15 1.70 21.09
CA ILE A 111 -6.10 0.85 20.52
C ILE A 111 -4.87 0.80 21.42
N ILE A 112 -4.47 1.93 22.04
CA ILE A 112 -3.37 1.97 23.01
C ILE A 112 -3.69 1.10 24.23
N GLU A 113 -4.89 1.21 24.78
CA GLU A 113 -5.38 0.40 25.91
C GLU A 113 -5.36 -1.10 25.55
N TYR A 114 -5.84 -1.44 24.35
CA TYR A 114 -5.77 -2.80 23.83
C TYR A 114 -4.32 -3.31 23.76
N LEU A 115 -3.40 -2.56 23.17
CA LEU A 115 -1.99 -2.93 23.09
C LEU A 115 -1.36 -3.11 24.49
N LYS A 116 -1.67 -2.20 25.43
CA LYS A 116 -1.22 -2.29 26.83
C LYS A 116 -1.76 -3.54 27.52
N SER A 117 -3.01 -3.93 27.27
CA SER A 117 -3.60 -5.18 27.80
C SER A 117 -2.88 -6.44 27.31
N LEU A 118 -2.21 -6.33 26.16
CA LEU A 118 -1.35 -7.37 25.59
C LEU A 118 0.10 -7.29 26.05
N ASN A 119 0.40 -6.45 27.06
CA ASN A 119 1.73 -6.19 27.61
C ASN A 119 2.71 -5.52 26.63
N VAL A 120 2.22 -4.85 25.58
CA VAL A 120 3.07 -4.07 24.67
C VAL A 120 3.40 -2.73 25.33
N THR A 121 4.69 -2.40 25.41
CA THR A 121 5.15 -1.17 26.09
C THR A 121 5.84 -0.19 25.15
N SER A 122 6.47 -0.68 24.08
CA SER A 122 7.15 0.11 23.05
C SER A 122 6.19 0.77 22.04
N ILE A 123 5.12 1.39 22.54
CA ILE A 123 4.07 2.01 21.72
C ILE A 123 4.49 3.43 21.31
N GLY A 124 4.59 3.66 20.01
CA GLY A 124 4.71 4.98 19.41
C GLY A 124 3.35 5.54 19.02
N LEU A 125 3.16 6.85 19.19
CA LEU A 125 1.95 7.54 18.78
C LEU A 125 2.32 8.83 18.04
N LYS A 126 1.73 9.04 16.87
CA LYS A 126 1.88 10.31 16.15
C LYS A 126 0.59 10.78 15.50
N PHE A 127 0.44 12.09 15.45
CA PHE A 127 -0.58 12.74 14.65
C PHE A 127 -0.15 12.74 13.18
N SER A 128 -1.05 12.40 12.24
CA SER A 128 -0.71 12.30 10.81
C SER A 128 -0.61 13.64 10.08
N GLY A 129 -1.01 14.74 10.75
CA GLY A 129 -0.95 16.11 10.25
C GLY A 129 -2.29 16.69 9.81
N ASN A 130 -3.40 15.95 9.91
CA ASN A 130 -4.73 16.48 9.59
C ASN A 130 -5.84 16.05 10.57
N LYS A 131 -6.25 14.78 10.50
CA LYS A 131 -7.33 14.22 11.32
C LYS A 131 -7.04 12.82 11.86
N GLY A 132 -6.03 12.14 11.32
CA GLY A 132 -5.73 10.75 11.67
C GLY A 132 -4.56 10.64 12.63
N TRP A 133 -4.40 9.43 13.13
CA TRP A 133 -3.38 9.03 14.08
C TRP A 133 -2.73 7.75 13.59
N HIS A 134 -1.41 7.67 13.72
CA HIS A 134 -0.70 6.41 13.52
C HIS A 134 -0.16 5.93 14.86
N ILE A 135 -0.35 4.64 15.13
CA ILE A 135 0.24 3.95 16.27
C ILE A 135 1.28 2.97 15.73
N SER A 136 2.44 2.88 16.38
CA SER A 136 3.49 1.94 15.99
C SER A 136 3.92 1.02 17.12
N VAL A 137 4.25 -0.22 16.77
CA VAL A 137 5.04 -1.13 17.61
C VAL A 137 6.24 -1.60 16.78
N PRO A 138 7.48 -1.34 17.22
CA PRO A 138 8.66 -1.63 16.44
C PRO A 138 8.92 -3.15 16.35
N GLN A 139 9.53 -3.61 15.26
CA GLN A 139 9.78 -5.04 14.99
C GLN A 139 10.57 -5.76 16.10
N GLU A 140 11.41 -5.02 16.84
CA GLU A 140 12.21 -5.54 17.95
C GLU A 140 11.33 -6.09 19.09
N ALA A 141 10.07 -5.65 19.18
CA ALA A 141 9.10 -6.14 20.14
C ALA A 141 8.49 -7.51 19.74
N PHE A 142 8.65 -7.93 18.48
CA PHE A 142 8.00 -9.13 17.95
C PHE A 142 8.73 -10.42 18.37
N PRO A 143 8.03 -11.57 18.43
CA PRO A 143 8.71 -12.86 18.45
C PRO A 143 9.37 -13.11 17.08
N GLU A 144 10.54 -13.76 17.05
CA GLU A 144 11.22 -14.09 15.80
C GLU A 144 10.42 -15.08 14.92
N LYS A 145 9.77 -16.05 15.59
CA LYS A 145 8.99 -17.12 14.98
C LYS A 145 7.71 -17.38 15.76
N ILE A 146 6.68 -17.84 15.06
CA ILE A 146 5.40 -18.29 15.64
C ILE A 146 5.06 -19.70 15.16
N LEU A 147 3.95 -20.26 15.64
CA LEU A 147 3.44 -21.58 15.23
C LEU A 147 4.48 -22.69 15.36
N ARG A 148 5.07 -22.81 16.57
CA ARG A 148 6.14 -23.77 16.91
C ARG A 148 7.35 -23.67 15.97
N GLY A 149 7.69 -22.45 15.54
CA GLY A 149 8.87 -22.19 14.72
C GLY A 149 8.65 -22.32 13.21
N LYS A 150 7.44 -22.66 12.75
CA LYS A 150 7.14 -22.85 11.34
C LYS A 150 7.10 -21.55 10.54
N ILE A 151 6.66 -20.45 11.15
CA ILE A 151 6.50 -19.16 10.49
C ILE A 151 7.51 -18.16 11.04
N SER A 152 8.28 -17.54 10.15
CA SER A 152 9.19 -16.44 10.48
C SER A 152 8.45 -15.11 10.37
N VAL A 153 8.32 -14.39 11.49
CA VAL A 153 7.52 -13.14 11.54
C VAL A 153 8.07 -12.10 10.58
N LYS A 154 9.39 -11.91 10.56
CA LYS A 154 10.03 -10.92 9.69
C LYS A 154 9.81 -11.19 8.20
N LYS A 155 9.64 -12.44 7.79
CA LYS A 155 9.48 -12.83 6.37
C LYS A 155 8.03 -12.82 5.92
N THR A 156 7.06 -12.99 6.81
CA THR A 156 5.64 -13.15 6.45
C THR A 156 4.89 -11.81 6.47
N PHE A 157 5.26 -10.93 5.54
CA PHE A 157 4.58 -9.66 5.26
C PHE A 157 4.06 -9.69 3.81
N PRO A 158 2.87 -9.10 3.51
CA PRO A 158 1.99 -8.35 4.41
C PRO A 158 0.99 -9.21 5.20
N ILE A 159 0.97 -10.53 4.97
CA ILE A 159 -0.05 -11.45 5.45
C ILE A 159 -0.24 -11.37 6.98
N LEU A 160 0.84 -11.37 7.76
CA LEU A 160 0.74 -11.27 9.23
C LEU A 160 0.19 -9.92 9.67
N LEU A 161 0.63 -8.82 9.05
CA LEU A 161 0.14 -7.49 9.40
C LEU A 161 -1.37 -7.41 9.14
N GLU A 162 -1.83 -7.83 7.96
CA GLU A 162 -3.27 -7.79 7.64
C GLU A 162 -4.09 -8.67 8.61
N ARG A 163 -3.55 -9.84 8.99
CA ARG A 163 -4.20 -10.73 9.95
C ARG A 163 -4.30 -10.10 11.34
N ILE A 164 -3.22 -9.48 11.83
CA ILE A 164 -3.19 -8.80 13.13
C ILE A 164 -4.18 -7.65 13.16
N LEU A 165 -4.20 -6.79 12.13
CA LEU A 165 -5.11 -5.66 12.04
C LEU A 165 -6.57 -6.15 11.95
N THR A 166 -6.85 -7.18 11.16
CA THR A 166 -8.20 -7.77 11.05
C THR A 166 -8.67 -8.35 12.38
N LYS A 167 -7.80 -9.09 13.08
CA LYS A 167 -8.09 -9.62 14.42
C LYS A 167 -8.40 -8.49 15.40
N MET A 168 -7.56 -7.45 15.43
CA MET A 168 -7.74 -6.29 16.29
C MET A 168 -9.06 -5.57 16.00
N LYS A 169 -9.40 -5.32 14.72
CA LYS A 169 -10.69 -4.73 14.32
C LYS A 169 -11.88 -5.50 14.89
N ASN A 170 -11.87 -6.84 14.76
CA ASN A 170 -12.94 -7.69 15.26
C ASN A 170 -13.04 -7.67 16.78
N GLU A 171 -11.91 -7.79 17.48
CA GLU A 171 -11.87 -7.81 18.95
C GLU A 171 -12.31 -6.47 19.55
N LEU A 172 -11.86 -5.35 18.99
CA LEU A 172 -12.29 -4.02 19.41
C LEU A 172 -13.78 -3.79 19.14
N ASN A 173 -14.27 -4.19 17.97
CA ASN A 173 -15.69 -4.05 17.65
C ASN A 173 -16.56 -4.91 18.60
N GLU A 174 -16.13 -6.13 18.92
CA GLU A 174 -16.84 -6.97 19.89
C GLU A 174 -16.80 -6.38 21.30
N TYR A 175 -15.64 -5.88 21.74
CA TYR A 175 -15.48 -5.21 23.03
C TYR A 175 -16.45 -4.02 23.17
N LEU A 176 -16.55 -3.18 22.14
CA LEU A 176 -17.47 -2.03 22.12
C LEU A 176 -18.94 -2.45 22.12
N ASN A 177 -19.29 -3.62 21.58
CA ASN A 177 -20.68 -4.10 21.59
C ASN A 177 -21.06 -4.83 22.89
N THR A 178 -20.11 -5.46 23.56
CA THR A 178 -20.39 -6.37 24.69
C THR A 178 -20.02 -5.79 26.05
N SER A 179 -18.90 -5.08 26.11
CA SER A 179 -18.24 -4.73 27.37
C SER A 179 -18.23 -3.22 27.62
N ASN A 180 -18.23 -2.41 26.55
CA ASN A 180 -18.08 -0.96 26.67
C ASN A 180 -18.85 -0.17 25.61
N GLN A 181 -20.18 -0.34 25.61
CA GLN A 181 -21.09 0.31 24.65
C GLN A 181 -21.08 1.84 24.73
N SER A 182 -20.69 2.40 25.87
CA SER A 182 -20.65 3.84 26.11
C SER A 182 -19.28 4.49 25.90
N TYR A 183 -18.29 3.76 25.36
CA TYR A 183 -16.92 4.23 25.20
C TYR A 183 -16.83 5.54 24.39
N TYR A 184 -17.52 5.59 23.25
CA TYR A 184 -17.56 6.79 22.42
C TYR A 184 -18.56 7.79 22.94
N GLU A 185 -19.82 7.39 23.16
CA GLU A 185 -20.88 8.25 23.66
C GLU A 185 -21.78 7.48 24.60
N LYS A 186 -22.32 8.15 25.63
CA LYS A 186 -23.27 7.53 26.58
C LYS A 186 -24.55 7.07 25.89
N ASP A 187 -24.99 7.82 24.88
CA ASP A 187 -26.18 7.54 24.11
C ASP A 187 -25.84 7.47 22.62
N ILE A 188 -26.28 6.38 21.98
CA ILE A 188 -26.17 6.17 20.53
C ILE A 188 -26.79 7.34 19.74
N SER A 189 -27.82 8.01 20.25
CA SER A 189 -28.43 9.16 19.57
C SER A 189 -27.42 10.29 19.33
N THR A 190 -26.50 10.49 20.28
CA THR A 190 -25.41 11.48 20.18
C THR A 190 -24.40 11.05 19.14
N LEU A 191 -24.01 9.76 19.14
CA LEU A 191 -23.13 9.20 18.13
C LEU A 191 -23.71 9.38 16.71
N LEU A 192 -24.99 9.08 16.52
CA LEU A 192 -25.68 9.24 15.22
C LEU A 192 -25.73 10.71 14.79
N LYS A 193 -26.01 11.63 15.72
CA LYS A 193 -26.04 13.07 15.46
C LYS A 193 -24.68 13.61 15.02
N VAL A 194 -23.60 13.26 15.73
CA VAL A 194 -22.23 13.72 15.41
C VAL A 194 -21.76 13.14 14.08
N THR A 195 -22.08 11.87 13.82
CA THR A 195 -21.63 11.18 12.60
C THR A 195 -22.49 11.48 11.37
N GLY A 196 -23.72 11.97 11.57
CA GLY A 196 -24.70 12.12 10.50
C GLY A 196 -25.11 10.78 9.87
N LYS A 197 -24.81 9.66 10.54
CA LYS A 197 -25.18 8.30 10.09
C LYS A 197 -26.50 7.88 10.72
N THR A 198 -27.23 7.05 10.01
CA THR A 198 -28.42 6.38 10.50
C THR A 198 -28.07 5.05 11.18
N ARG A 199 -28.93 4.61 12.12
CA ARG A 199 -28.76 3.31 12.77
C ARG A 199 -28.68 2.16 11.77
N LYS A 200 -29.51 2.20 10.71
CA LYS A 200 -29.52 1.19 9.64
C LYS A 200 -28.18 1.11 8.90
N GLU A 201 -27.51 2.23 8.66
CA GLU A 201 -26.21 2.24 7.99
C GLU A 201 -25.14 1.55 8.84
N ILE A 202 -25.15 1.75 10.15
CA ILE A 202 -24.08 1.31 11.05
C ILE A 202 -24.36 -0.02 11.74
N SER A 203 -25.59 -0.55 11.70
CA SER A 203 -25.90 -1.84 12.34
C SER A 203 -25.60 -3.04 11.44
N ILE A 204 -25.26 -4.16 12.06
CA ILE A 204 -25.22 -5.50 11.47
C ILE A 204 -25.99 -6.43 12.43
N GLY A 205 -27.17 -6.87 12.01
CA GLY A 205 -28.12 -7.53 12.91
C GLY A 205 -28.48 -6.62 14.09
N ASN A 206 -28.32 -7.13 15.31
CA ASN A 206 -28.61 -6.38 16.55
C ASN A 206 -27.40 -5.60 17.09
N LYS A 207 -26.23 -5.69 16.45
CA LYS A 207 -24.98 -5.06 16.88
C LYS A 207 -24.69 -3.79 16.08
N ILE A 208 -23.92 -2.88 16.66
CA ILE A 208 -23.34 -1.72 15.97
C ILE A 208 -22.00 -2.15 15.38
N ASP A 209 -21.80 -1.91 14.09
CA ASP A 209 -20.50 -2.07 13.45
C ASP A 209 -19.76 -0.73 13.51
N TYR A 210 -18.96 -0.56 14.57
CA TYR A 210 -18.19 0.66 14.80
C TYR A 210 -17.11 0.87 13.73
N LEU A 211 -16.71 -0.18 13.01
CA LEU A 211 -15.74 -0.09 11.91
C LEU A 211 -16.30 0.70 10.72
N LYS A 212 -17.62 0.85 10.60
CA LYS A 212 -18.24 1.75 9.60
C LYS A 212 -18.10 3.23 9.93
N LEU A 213 -17.66 3.55 11.15
CA LEU A 213 -17.48 4.90 11.65
C LEU A 213 -16.00 5.22 11.87
N MET A 214 -15.30 4.35 12.61
CA MET A 214 -13.91 4.51 13.00
C MET A 214 -13.21 3.20 12.67
N ASP A 215 -12.40 3.24 11.61
CA ASP A 215 -11.78 2.04 11.08
C ASP A 215 -10.25 2.05 11.24
N ILE A 216 -9.66 0.87 11.08
CA ILE A 216 -8.23 0.69 10.87
C ILE A 216 -8.02 0.40 9.38
N ASP A 217 -7.23 1.24 8.70
CA ASP A 217 -6.97 1.10 7.27
C ASP A 217 -6.06 -0.10 7.00
N LEU A 218 -6.62 -1.13 6.36
CA LEU A 218 -5.88 -2.34 5.99
C LEU A 218 -4.97 -2.13 4.77
N ALA A 219 -5.08 -1.01 4.04
CA ALA A 219 -4.18 -0.70 2.94
C ALA A 219 -2.71 -0.61 3.40
N ILE A 220 -2.48 -0.30 4.68
CA ILE A 220 -1.15 -0.32 5.32
C ILE A 220 -0.46 -1.68 5.18
N ALA A 221 -1.24 -2.77 5.12
CA ALA A 221 -0.78 -4.13 4.89
C ALA A 221 -0.64 -4.44 3.39
N SER A 222 0.11 -3.60 2.69
CA SER A 222 0.48 -3.84 1.29
C SER A 222 2.00 -3.73 1.09
N PRO A 223 2.59 -4.48 0.13
CA PRO A 223 4.01 -4.39 -0.16
C PRO A 223 4.43 -2.96 -0.49
N ARG A 224 5.51 -2.51 0.13
CA ARG A 224 6.11 -1.17 -0.02
C ARG A 224 5.11 -0.04 0.23
N HIS A 225 4.13 -0.27 1.10
CA HIS A 225 3.23 0.77 1.57
C HIS A 225 4.03 1.84 2.33
N LEU A 226 3.65 3.09 2.10
CA LEU A 226 4.35 4.25 2.64
C LEU A 226 3.46 4.99 3.62
N ILE A 227 4.02 5.36 4.76
CA ILE A 227 3.42 6.32 5.68
C ILE A 227 4.20 7.62 5.65
N ARG A 228 3.53 8.74 5.92
CA ARG A 228 4.23 10.01 6.17
C ARG A 228 5.24 9.80 7.31
N SER A 229 6.47 10.25 7.14
CA SER A 229 7.50 10.15 8.19
C SER A 229 7.13 11.03 9.39
N PRO A 230 7.47 10.64 10.64
CA PRO A 230 7.44 11.55 11.80
C PRO A 230 8.10 12.90 11.48
N TYR A 231 7.51 13.99 11.95
CA TYR A 231 7.94 15.38 11.71
C TYR A 231 7.94 15.85 10.24
N SER A 232 7.56 14.99 9.28
CA SER A 232 7.25 15.45 7.94
C SER A 232 5.98 16.29 7.93
N LEU A 233 5.97 17.31 7.06
CA LEU A 233 4.86 18.25 6.91
C LEU A 233 3.70 17.62 6.13
N HIS A 234 2.48 18.02 6.45
CA HIS A 234 1.27 17.70 5.69
C HIS A 234 0.92 18.86 4.74
N GLU A 235 0.72 18.54 3.47
CA GLU A 235 0.73 19.53 2.37
C GLU A 235 -0.44 20.51 2.46
N LYS A 236 -1.61 20.01 2.87
CA LYS A 236 -2.85 20.79 2.89
C LYS A 236 -2.97 21.63 4.16
N SER A 237 -2.57 21.09 5.30
CA SER A 237 -2.79 21.72 6.61
C SER A 237 -1.62 22.59 7.06
N GLY A 238 -0.40 22.34 6.55
CA GLY A 238 0.79 23.02 7.06
C GLY A 238 1.38 22.41 8.33
N LEU A 239 0.67 21.47 8.97
CA LEU A 239 1.05 20.91 10.26
C LEU A 239 2.10 19.80 10.09
N ALA A 240 2.95 19.63 11.11
CA ALA A 240 3.90 18.53 11.16
C ALA A 240 3.23 17.24 11.67
N SER A 241 3.73 16.09 11.22
CA SER A 241 3.34 14.78 11.76
C SER A 241 4.02 14.52 13.10
N ILE A 242 3.54 15.16 14.17
CA ILE A 242 4.21 15.17 15.47
C ILE A 242 4.02 13.87 16.25
N VAL A 243 5.09 13.43 16.92
CA VAL A 243 5.07 12.31 17.88
C VAL A 243 4.76 12.87 19.26
N ILE A 244 3.87 12.21 19.99
CA ILE A 244 3.53 12.53 21.39
C ILE A 244 3.59 11.25 22.23
N ASP A 245 3.61 11.38 23.55
CA ASP A 245 3.47 10.19 24.39
C ASP A 245 2.02 9.70 24.42
N PRO A 246 1.79 8.37 24.44
CA PRO A 246 0.43 7.80 24.47
C PRO A 246 -0.46 8.37 25.58
N GLU A 247 0.12 8.74 26.71
CA GLU A 247 -0.57 9.32 27.87
C GLU A 247 -1.08 10.75 27.62
N GLU A 248 -0.47 11.48 26.68
CA GLU A 248 -0.78 12.89 26.38
C GLU A 248 -1.98 13.04 25.43
N ILE A 249 -2.42 11.95 24.79
CA ILE A 249 -3.38 11.97 23.68
C ILE A 249 -4.72 12.64 24.01
N SER A 250 -5.22 12.48 25.24
CA SER A 250 -6.50 13.06 25.69
C SER A 250 -6.50 14.58 25.71
N SER A 251 -5.33 15.18 25.90
CA SER A 251 -5.13 16.63 25.99
C SER A 251 -4.67 17.26 24.68
N PHE A 252 -4.47 16.45 23.64
CA PHE A 252 -3.91 16.89 22.38
C PHE A 252 -4.83 17.89 21.67
N LYS A 253 -4.23 18.99 21.22
CA LYS A 253 -4.88 19.98 20.35
C LYS A 253 -4.12 20.13 19.05
N LYS A 254 -4.85 20.38 17.95
CA LYS A 254 -4.22 20.53 16.62
C LYS A 254 -3.21 21.66 16.57
N GLU A 255 -3.35 22.70 17.40
CA GLU A 255 -2.37 23.78 17.48
C GLU A 255 -0.98 23.27 17.89
N PHE A 256 -0.88 22.18 18.65
CA PHE A 256 0.41 21.63 19.08
C PHE A 256 1.26 21.14 17.89
N ALA A 257 0.62 20.81 16.76
CA ALA A 257 1.29 20.38 15.53
C ALA A 257 1.76 21.54 14.63
N LYS A 258 1.57 22.80 15.05
CA LYS A 258 2.14 23.97 14.37
C LYS A 258 3.66 24.02 14.56
N LEU A 259 4.38 24.47 13.54
CA LEU A 259 5.85 24.37 13.48
C LEU A 259 6.54 25.13 14.63
N GLU A 260 5.99 26.28 14.99
CA GLU A 260 6.46 27.15 16.08
C GLU A 260 6.24 26.56 17.48
N ASN A 261 5.29 25.63 17.62
CA ASN A 261 4.93 25.00 18.89
C ASN A 261 5.76 23.75 19.20
N ILE A 262 6.44 23.18 18.21
CA ILE A 262 7.23 21.97 18.36
C ILE A 262 8.63 22.35 18.83
N LYS A 263 8.91 22.12 20.12
CA LYS A 263 10.19 22.46 20.75
C LYS A 263 11.22 21.34 20.70
N GLU A 264 10.75 20.10 20.68
CA GLU A 264 11.60 18.90 20.69
C GLU A 264 10.99 17.78 19.84
N THR A 265 11.81 16.76 19.58
CA THR A 265 11.42 15.56 18.84
C THR A 265 11.52 14.30 19.71
N LYS A 266 10.54 13.42 19.61
CA LYS A 266 10.45 12.10 20.26
C LYS A 266 10.50 11.00 19.19
N PRO A 267 11.07 9.82 19.47
CA PRO A 267 11.10 8.72 18.52
C PRO A 267 9.70 8.11 18.34
N PHE A 268 9.25 7.95 17.10
CA PHE A 268 8.01 7.24 16.80
C PHE A 268 8.17 5.74 17.01
N PHE A 269 9.20 5.13 16.40
CA PHE A 269 9.57 3.75 16.66
C PHE A 269 10.36 3.68 17.96
N LYS A 270 9.74 3.25 19.06
CA LYS A 270 10.39 3.13 20.38
C LYS A 270 11.33 1.91 20.46
N ARG A 271 12.22 1.74 19.48
CA ARG A 271 13.12 0.57 19.32
C ARG A 271 13.96 0.31 20.56
N ALA A 272 14.54 1.35 21.16
CA ALA A 272 15.37 1.24 22.37
C ALA A 272 14.61 0.78 23.62
N GLN A 273 13.27 0.91 23.64
CA GLN A 273 12.44 0.49 24.76
C GLN A 273 11.85 -0.92 24.55
N ALA A 274 11.91 -1.44 23.33
CA ALA A 274 11.30 -2.70 22.96
C ALA A 274 12.06 -3.89 23.55
N LYS A 275 11.31 -4.78 24.21
CA LYS A 275 11.85 -6.08 24.66
C LYS A 275 11.46 -7.17 23.66
N ILE A 276 12.42 -8.02 23.31
CA ILE A 276 12.20 -9.13 22.38
C ILE A 276 11.01 -9.98 22.86
N GLY A 277 10.01 -10.13 21.99
CA GLY A 277 8.81 -10.91 22.25
C GLY A 277 7.79 -10.28 23.21
N GLU A 278 7.92 -9.01 23.61
CA GLU A 278 6.88 -8.34 24.41
C GLU A 278 5.52 -8.34 23.69
N ALA A 279 5.54 -8.23 22.36
CA ALA A 279 4.36 -8.18 21.53
C ALA A 279 3.87 -9.57 21.07
N LYS A 280 4.37 -10.67 21.67
CA LYS A 280 3.99 -12.05 21.28
C LYS A 280 2.49 -12.31 21.34
N LYS A 281 1.77 -11.65 22.26
CA LYS A 281 0.31 -11.81 22.41
C LYS A 281 -0.49 -11.27 21.22
N LEU A 282 0.07 -10.35 20.41
CA LEU A 282 -0.56 -9.92 19.15
C LEU A 282 -0.72 -11.07 18.16
N PHE A 283 0.18 -12.04 18.21
CA PHE A 283 0.21 -13.19 17.32
C PHE A 283 -0.55 -14.40 17.90
N ALA A 284 -1.06 -14.29 19.13
CA ALA A 284 -1.77 -15.38 19.80
C ALA A 284 -3.09 -15.68 19.06
N GLY A 285 -3.39 -16.97 18.90
CA GLY A 285 -4.61 -17.41 18.22
C GLY A 285 -4.56 -17.40 16.69
N ILE A 286 -3.48 -16.90 16.08
CA ILE A 286 -3.26 -17.04 14.62
C ILE A 286 -2.96 -18.51 14.33
N THR A 287 -3.70 -19.13 13.40
CA THR A 287 -3.48 -20.52 12.96
C THR A 287 -2.84 -20.61 11.57
N MET A 288 -2.37 -21.81 11.18
CA MET A 288 -1.83 -22.03 9.82
C MET A 288 -2.91 -21.84 8.76
N GLU A 289 -4.11 -22.36 9.02
CA GLU A 289 -5.25 -22.32 8.11
C GLU A 289 -5.66 -20.88 7.80
N GLU A 290 -5.66 -20.02 8.82
CA GLU A 290 -5.96 -18.60 8.67
C GLU A 290 -4.91 -17.87 7.83
N LEU A 291 -3.63 -18.23 7.97
CA LEU A 291 -2.55 -17.66 7.17
C LEU A 291 -2.65 -18.11 5.72
N GLU A 292 -2.93 -19.38 5.46
CA GLU A 292 -3.14 -19.91 4.10
C GLU A 292 -4.37 -19.29 3.43
N GLU A 293 -5.47 -19.09 4.17
CA GLU A 293 -6.65 -18.40 3.65
C GLU A 293 -6.33 -16.94 3.32
N GLN A 294 -5.62 -16.26 4.23
CA GLN A 294 -5.22 -14.88 4.04
C GLN A 294 -4.29 -14.72 2.84
N GLU A 295 -3.31 -15.62 2.67
CA GLU A 295 -2.42 -15.66 1.51
C GLU A 295 -3.22 -15.80 0.21
N LYS A 296 -4.20 -16.72 0.15
CA LYS A 296 -5.10 -16.88 -0.99
C LYS A 296 -5.89 -15.60 -1.28
N ARG A 297 -6.37 -14.89 -0.25
CA ARG A 297 -7.09 -13.61 -0.39
C ARG A 297 -6.18 -12.49 -0.92
N THR A 298 -4.98 -12.34 -0.35
CA THR A 298 -3.99 -11.34 -0.77
C THR A 298 -3.54 -11.61 -2.20
N PHE A 299 -3.28 -12.87 -2.56
CA PHE A 299 -2.96 -13.29 -3.92
C PHE A 299 -4.09 -12.98 -4.91
N LYS A 300 -5.35 -13.29 -4.54
CA LYS A 300 -6.53 -12.91 -5.34
C LYS A 300 -6.65 -11.39 -5.50
N ARG A 301 -6.31 -10.58 -4.49
CA ARG A 301 -6.29 -9.11 -4.60
C ARG A 301 -5.19 -8.61 -5.53
N SER A 302 -3.98 -9.21 -5.49
CA SER A 302 -2.94 -8.89 -6.49
C SER A 302 -3.32 -9.29 -7.91
N TYR A 303 -4.19 -10.32 -8.05
CA TYR A 303 -4.77 -10.74 -9.33
C TYR A 303 -6.01 -9.96 -9.75
N LYS A 304 -6.65 -9.19 -8.84
CA LYS A 304 -7.71 -8.22 -9.17
C LYS A 304 -7.14 -6.99 -9.88
N HIS A 305 -6.22 -7.18 -10.82
CA HIS A 305 -6.31 -6.38 -12.03
C HIS A 305 -7.68 -6.67 -12.62
N VAL A 306 -8.53 -5.65 -12.73
CA VAL A 306 -9.81 -5.76 -13.45
C VAL A 306 -9.48 -6.31 -14.83
N LYS A 307 -9.82 -7.58 -15.07
CA LYS A 307 -9.73 -8.18 -16.39
C LYS A 307 -10.61 -7.32 -17.31
N LEU A 308 -10.04 -6.82 -18.39
CA LEU A 308 -10.76 -5.99 -19.33
C LEU A 308 -11.72 -6.87 -20.14
N GLU A 309 -12.91 -6.37 -20.45
CA GLU A 309 -13.76 -7.02 -21.45
C GLU A 309 -13.04 -7.02 -22.80
N LEU A 310 -13.04 -8.17 -23.49
CA LEU A 310 -12.32 -8.32 -24.75
C LEU A 310 -13.03 -7.54 -25.86
N ASN A 311 -12.44 -6.43 -26.28
CA ASN A 311 -12.88 -5.70 -27.47
C ASN A 311 -11.69 -5.47 -28.41
N GLU A 312 -11.63 -6.27 -29.48
CA GLU A 312 -10.54 -6.25 -30.46
C GLU A 312 -10.46 -4.92 -31.24
N GLU A 313 -11.55 -4.15 -31.33
CA GLU A 313 -11.55 -2.83 -31.97
C GLU A 313 -10.65 -1.85 -31.22
N LEU A 314 -10.55 -2.01 -29.90
CA LEU A 314 -9.76 -1.15 -29.01
C LEU A 314 -8.28 -1.55 -28.95
N PHE A 315 -7.86 -2.55 -29.71
CA PHE A 315 -6.47 -2.99 -29.70
C PHE A 315 -5.55 -1.95 -30.36
N PRO A 316 -4.31 -1.79 -29.84
CA PRO A 316 -3.33 -0.91 -30.44
C PRO A 316 -2.88 -1.42 -31.81
N PRO A 317 -2.36 -0.52 -32.68
CA PRO A 317 -1.90 -0.88 -34.03
C PRO A 317 -0.91 -2.06 -34.05
N CYS A 318 -0.01 -2.14 -33.07
CA CYS A 318 0.97 -3.23 -32.97
C CYS A 318 0.33 -4.60 -32.72
N MET A 319 -0.72 -4.69 -31.89
CA MET A 319 -1.41 -5.95 -31.61
C MET A 319 -2.25 -6.38 -32.80
N LYS A 320 -2.95 -5.44 -33.46
CA LYS A 320 -3.70 -5.71 -34.69
C LYS A 320 -2.81 -6.27 -35.79
N ARG A 321 -1.62 -5.69 -35.97
CA ARG A 321 -0.63 -6.18 -36.95
C ARG A 321 -0.08 -7.55 -36.60
N ILE A 322 0.24 -7.79 -35.33
CA ILE A 322 0.64 -9.12 -34.88
C ILE A 322 -0.47 -10.13 -35.24
N LEU A 323 -1.73 -9.83 -34.96
CA LEU A 323 -2.87 -10.73 -35.18
C LEU A 323 -3.14 -11.10 -36.65
N ASN A 324 -2.58 -10.34 -37.60
CA ASN A 324 -2.63 -10.66 -39.03
C ASN A 324 -1.59 -11.72 -39.45
N GLY A 325 -0.72 -12.14 -38.54
CA GLY A 325 0.40 -13.05 -38.82
C GLY A 325 1.70 -12.30 -39.12
N LEU A 326 2.83 -13.01 -38.98
CA LEU A 326 4.17 -12.48 -39.17
C LEU A 326 5.08 -13.46 -39.92
N GLU A 327 5.95 -12.92 -40.76
CA GLU A 327 7.05 -13.67 -41.39
C GLU A 327 8.23 -13.85 -40.44
N ASP A 328 8.64 -12.79 -39.74
CA ASP A 328 9.72 -12.80 -38.73
C ASP A 328 9.26 -12.20 -37.38
N GLY A 329 9.98 -12.50 -36.29
CA GLY A 329 9.68 -11.96 -34.97
C GLY A 329 8.61 -12.71 -34.17
N LYS A 330 8.10 -13.84 -34.69
CA LYS A 330 7.01 -14.66 -34.11
C LYS A 330 7.22 -15.03 -32.63
N LYS A 331 8.45 -15.34 -32.21
CA LYS A 331 8.76 -15.65 -30.80
C LYS A 331 8.54 -14.47 -29.86
N ARG A 332 8.88 -13.25 -30.30
CA ARG A 332 8.63 -12.01 -29.54
C ARG A 332 7.15 -11.62 -29.58
N ALA A 333 6.47 -11.93 -30.68
CA ALA A 333 5.04 -11.69 -30.85
C ALA A 333 4.18 -12.59 -29.97
N VAL A 334 4.46 -13.91 -29.90
CA VAL A 334 3.68 -14.82 -29.05
C VAL A 334 3.81 -14.48 -27.56
N LEU A 335 5.00 -14.08 -27.11
CA LEU A 335 5.21 -13.58 -25.75
C LEU A 335 4.38 -12.32 -25.48
N ALA A 336 4.33 -11.40 -26.44
CA ALA A 336 3.54 -10.18 -26.33
C ALA A 336 2.04 -10.46 -26.31
N LEU A 337 1.56 -11.39 -27.16
CA LEU A 337 0.15 -11.79 -27.22
C LEU A 337 -0.31 -12.48 -25.94
N ILE A 338 0.44 -13.47 -25.44
CA ILE A 338 0.06 -14.19 -24.21
C ILE A 338 -0.04 -13.19 -23.04
N ASN A 339 0.97 -12.34 -22.85
CA ASN A 339 0.95 -11.35 -21.78
C ASN A 339 -0.12 -10.26 -21.98
N PHE A 340 -0.49 -9.93 -23.22
CA PHE A 340 -1.59 -9.02 -23.50
C PHE A 340 -2.94 -9.67 -23.18
N TYR A 341 -3.21 -10.87 -23.69
CA TYR A 341 -4.46 -11.59 -23.52
C TYR A 341 -4.77 -11.98 -22.07
N LYS A 342 -3.75 -12.28 -21.26
CA LYS A 342 -3.91 -12.54 -19.82
C LYS A 342 -4.58 -11.39 -19.03
N ASN A 343 -4.66 -10.19 -19.60
CA ASN A 343 -5.31 -9.03 -18.98
C ASN A 343 -6.79 -8.87 -19.34
N PHE A 344 -7.37 -9.78 -20.13
CA PHE A 344 -8.78 -9.77 -20.52
C PHE A 344 -9.58 -10.87 -19.82
N ASP A 345 -10.91 -10.73 -19.82
CA ASP A 345 -11.84 -11.70 -19.21
C ASP A 345 -12.02 -12.96 -20.05
N MET A 346 -10.95 -13.78 -20.06
CA MET A 346 -10.90 -15.06 -20.75
C MET A 346 -10.25 -16.14 -19.86
N ASP A 347 -10.59 -17.39 -20.14
CA ASP A 347 -9.94 -18.56 -19.56
C ASP A 347 -8.72 -19.01 -20.37
N TRP A 348 -8.02 -20.04 -19.88
CA TRP A 348 -6.80 -20.52 -20.51
C TRP A 348 -7.04 -21.31 -21.80
N ALA A 349 -8.18 -21.99 -21.92
CA ALA A 349 -8.52 -22.73 -23.13
C ALA A 349 -8.78 -21.75 -24.28
N GLU A 350 -9.56 -20.69 -24.02
CA GLU A 350 -9.83 -19.64 -24.99
C GLU A 350 -8.55 -18.90 -25.42
N LEU A 351 -7.66 -18.59 -24.47
CA LEU A 351 -6.36 -17.97 -24.77
C LEU A 351 -5.50 -18.89 -25.65
N GLU A 352 -5.42 -20.18 -25.30
CA GLU A 352 -4.67 -21.19 -26.06
C GLU A 352 -5.18 -21.29 -27.50
N ASP A 353 -6.49 -21.37 -27.70
CA ASP A 353 -7.12 -21.40 -29.02
C ASP A 353 -6.79 -20.15 -29.84
N LYS A 354 -6.91 -18.94 -29.25
CA LYS A 354 -6.54 -17.69 -29.92
C LYS A 354 -5.07 -17.65 -30.34
N ILE A 355 -4.16 -18.22 -29.55
CA ILE A 355 -2.73 -18.29 -29.89
C ILE A 355 -2.46 -19.28 -31.03
N TYR A 356 -3.13 -20.44 -31.05
CA TYR A 356 -2.99 -21.39 -32.16
C TYR A 356 -3.60 -20.87 -33.45
N GLU A 357 -4.77 -20.22 -33.38
CA GLU A 357 -5.40 -19.56 -34.54
C GLU A 357 -4.51 -18.46 -35.10
N TRP A 358 -3.92 -17.63 -34.24
CA TRP A 358 -2.92 -16.67 -34.67
C TRP A 358 -1.71 -17.35 -35.34
N ASN A 359 -1.23 -18.47 -34.79
CA ASN A 359 -0.06 -19.16 -35.35
C ASN A 359 -0.32 -19.76 -36.74
N LYS A 360 -1.55 -20.13 -37.08
CA LYS A 360 -1.92 -20.58 -38.43
C LYS A 360 -1.74 -19.49 -39.49
N LYS A 361 -1.83 -18.22 -39.10
CA LYS A 361 -1.64 -17.05 -39.98
C LYS A 361 -0.16 -16.70 -40.21
N ASN A 362 0.75 -17.31 -39.47
CA ASN A 362 2.19 -17.06 -39.58
C ASN A 362 2.83 -17.91 -40.69
N SER A 363 3.79 -17.34 -41.41
CA SER A 363 4.55 -18.05 -42.46
C SER A 363 6.06 -17.97 -42.20
N PRO A 364 6.77 -19.08 -41.93
CA PRO A 364 6.22 -20.36 -41.45
C PRO A 364 5.63 -20.24 -40.04
N PRO A 365 4.73 -21.15 -39.63
CA PRO A 365 4.20 -21.20 -38.27
C PRO A 365 5.29 -21.56 -37.25
N LEU A 366 5.12 -21.10 -36.00
CA LEU A 366 5.94 -21.60 -34.89
C LEU A 366 5.64 -23.07 -34.63
N LYS A 367 6.67 -23.83 -34.23
CA LYS A 367 6.51 -25.22 -33.78
C LYS A 367 5.53 -25.26 -32.60
N THR A 368 4.54 -26.15 -32.68
CA THR A 368 3.52 -26.36 -31.64
C THR A 368 4.12 -26.59 -30.25
N GLY A 369 5.19 -27.38 -30.15
CA GLY A 369 5.92 -27.60 -28.89
C GLY A 369 6.47 -26.32 -28.25
N TYR A 370 6.91 -25.34 -29.06
CA TYR A 370 7.36 -24.04 -28.55
C TYR A 370 6.20 -23.26 -27.94
N ILE A 371 5.06 -23.17 -28.65
CA ILE A 371 3.85 -22.49 -28.14
C ILE A 371 3.37 -23.14 -26.84
N ARG A 372 3.26 -24.47 -26.83
CA ARG A 372 2.87 -25.24 -25.64
C ARG A 372 3.79 -24.96 -24.44
N SER A 373 5.11 -24.89 -24.66
CA SER A 373 6.06 -24.56 -23.59
C SER A 373 5.84 -23.15 -23.03
N GLN A 374 5.52 -22.17 -23.89
CA GLN A 374 5.25 -20.79 -23.47
C GLN A 374 3.95 -20.72 -22.67
N LEU A 375 2.88 -21.38 -23.13
CA LEU A 375 1.59 -21.43 -22.42
C LEU A 375 1.72 -22.08 -21.05
N ILE A 376 2.39 -23.23 -20.96
CA ILE A 376 2.65 -23.93 -19.68
C ILE A 376 3.48 -23.06 -18.72
N TRP A 377 4.51 -22.39 -19.22
CA TRP A 377 5.31 -21.49 -18.38
C TRP A 377 4.46 -20.34 -17.85
N HIS A 378 3.65 -19.70 -18.69
CA HIS A 378 2.80 -18.56 -18.31
C HIS A 378 1.61 -18.95 -17.42
N SER A 379 1.10 -20.19 -17.51
CA SER A 379 0.01 -20.70 -16.66
C SER A 379 0.50 -21.08 -15.27
N ARG A 380 1.76 -21.51 -15.16
CA ARG A 380 2.45 -21.73 -13.89
C ARG A 380 2.88 -20.43 -13.20
N GLN A 381 2.96 -19.32 -13.93
CA GLN A 381 3.29 -18.03 -13.33
C GLN A 381 2.12 -17.53 -12.48
N GLY A 382 2.34 -17.49 -11.17
CA GLY A 382 1.44 -16.91 -10.18
C GLY A 382 1.37 -15.37 -10.21
N LYS A 383 1.76 -14.68 -11.29
CA LYS A 383 1.53 -13.24 -11.47
C LYS A 383 1.10 -12.93 -12.91
N THR A 384 0.21 -11.94 -13.10
CA THR A 384 -0.07 -11.38 -14.42
C THR A 384 1.07 -10.45 -14.81
N ILE A 385 1.87 -10.87 -15.79
CA ILE A 385 2.97 -10.08 -16.33
C ILE A 385 2.39 -9.17 -17.42
N PRO A 386 2.64 -7.85 -17.39
CA PRO A 386 2.18 -6.96 -18.45
C PRO A 386 2.87 -7.30 -19.79
N PRO A 387 2.24 -6.97 -20.93
CA PRO A 387 2.94 -7.08 -22.21
C PRO A 387 4.21 -6.21 -22.20
N PRO A 388 5.24 -6.59 -22.97
CA PRO A 388 6.47 -5.81 -23.10
C PRO A 388 6.20 -4.32 -23.38
N ASN A 389 7.13 -3.45 -22.99
CA ASN A 389 7.02 -2.02 -23.28
C ASN A 389 7.19 -1.75 -24.79
N CYS A 390 6.55 -0.69 -25.29
CA CYS A 390 6.53 -0.27 -26.70
C CYS A 390 7.90 0.20 -27.27
N LYS A 391 9.01 -0.04 -26.55
CA LYS A 391 10.38 0.30 -26.97
C LYS A 391 10.88 -0.69 -28.05
N GLU A 392 12.12 -1.14 -27.95
CA GLU A 392 12.77 -2.02 -28.93
C GLU A 392 12.01 -3.32 -29.22
N HIS A 393 11.16 -3.80 -28.30
CA HIS A 393 10.44 -5.07 -28.45
C HIS A 393 9.59 -5.14 -29.73
N TYR A 394 8.77 -4.12 -29.98
CA TYR A 394 7.83 -4.09 -31.12
C TYR A 394 8.45 -3.47 -32.36
N LYS A 395 9.38 -2.53 -32.19
CA LYS A 395 10.16 -1.96 -33.30
C LYS A 395 11.05 -3.02 -33.94
N GLY A 396 11.73 -3.82 -33.13
CA GLY A 396 12.65 -4.86 -33.58
C GLY A 396 11.99 -6.07 -34.25
N ILE A 397 10.66 -6.11 -34.35
CA ILE A 397 9.91 -7.09 -35.16
C ILE A 397 9.03 -6.40 -36.23
N GLY A 398 9.22 -5.11 -36.47
CA GLY A 398 8.55 -4.39 -37.56
C GLY A 398 7.04 -4.18 -37.39
N VAL A 399 6.48 -4.26 -36.18
CA VAL A 399 5.02 -4.11 -35.95
C VAL A 399 4.63 -2.76 -35.34
N CYS A 400 5.60 -1.91 -35.00
CA CYS A 400 5.36 -0.63 -34.34
C CYS A 400 5.01 0.48 -35.35
N PHE A 401 3.72 0.69 -35.59
CA PHE A 401 3.19 1.80 -36.39
C PHE A 401 2.30 2.70 -35.51
N PRO A 402 2.89 3.65 -34.78
CA PRO A 402 2.20 4.38 -33.72
C PRO A 402 1.17 5.38 -34.27
N ASP A 403 0.00 5.43 -33.64
CA ASP A 403 -1.01 6.47 -33.85
C ASP A 403 -0.85 7.61 -32.81
N SER A 404 -1.81 8.54 -32.77
CA SER A 404 -1.81 9.64 -31.79
C SER A 404 -1.93 9.16 -30.34
N THR A 405 -2.58 8.03 -30.08
CA THR A 405 -2.73 7.43 -28.75
C THR A 405 -1.43 6.77 -28.29
N CYS A 406 -0.68 6.16 -29.20
CA CYS A 406 0.61 5.51 -28.92
C CYS A 406 1.66 6.45 -28.33
N LYS A 407 1.56 7.76 -28.55
CA LYS A 407 2.47 8.77 -27.95
C LYS A 407 2.32 8.90 -26.43
N ARG A 408 1.24 8.37 -25.86
CA ARG A 408 0.85 8.56 -24.45
C ARG A 408 0.98 7.29 -23.60
N ILE A 409 1.52 6.21 -24.16
CA ILE A 409 1.53 4.89 -23.52
C ILE A 409 2.95 4.36 -23.35
N LYS A 410 3.15 3.51 -22.33
CA LYS A 410 4.41 2.79 -22.10
C LYS A 410 4.40 1.39 -22.69
N ASN A 411 3.24 0.73 -22.66
CA ASN A 411 3.02 -0.60 -23.20
C ASN A 411 1.64 -0.66 -23.90
N PRO A 412 1.36 -1.73 -24.68
CA PRO A 412 0.11 -1.88 -25.42
C PRO A 412 -1.16 -1.94 -24.58
N LEU A 413 -1.08 -2.41 -23.33
CA LEU A 413 -2.25 -2.50 -22.45
C LEU A 413 -2.78 -1.11 -22.08
N ASN A 414 -1.89 -0.15 -21.84
CA ASN A 414 -2.27 1.24 -21.56
C ASN A 414 -3.07 1.87 -22.70
N TYR A 415 -2.90 1.42 -23.95
CA TYR A 415 -3.69 1.90 -25.09
C TYR A 415 -5.17 1.57 -24.90
N VAL A 416 -5.45 0.31 -24.55
CA VAL A 416 -6.82 -0.18 -24.31
C VAL A 416 -7.44 0.58 -23.14
N SER A 417 -6.69 0.79 -22.05
CA SER A 417 -7.16 1.58 -20.90
C SER A 417 -7.48 3.03 -21.24
N ILE A 418 -6.76 3.66 -22.18
CA ILE A 418 -7.06 5.03 -22.63
C ILE A 418 -8.33 5.04 -23.50
N LYS A 419 -8.48 4.06 -24.39
CA LYS A 419 -9.63 3.97 -25.32
C LYS A 419 -10.94 3.64 -24.60
N LEU A 420 -10.90 2.81 -23.55
CA LEU A 420 -12.06 2.53 -22.69
C LEU A 420 -12.52 3.75 -21.87
N GLY A 421 -11.69 4.79 -21.78
CA GLY A 421 -11.89 5.91 -20.86
C GLY A 421 -11.64 5.49 -19.40
N LYS A 422 -11.17 6.41 -18.56
CA LYS A 422 -11.22 6.16 -17.11
C LYS A 422 -12.69 5.93 -16.76
N PRO A 423 -13.06 4.92 -15.95
CA PRO A 423 -14.39 4.91 -15.36
C PRO A 423 -14.56 6.28 -14.71
N LYS A 424 -15.57 7.05 -15.15
CA LYS A 424 -15.99 8.24 -14.40
C LYS A 424 -16.18 7.71 -12.98
N LYS A 425 -15.37 8.17 -12.02
CA LYS A 425 -15.78 8.10 -10.62
C LYS A 425 -17.21 8.64 -10.65
N LYS A 426 -18.21 7.81 -10.33
CA LYS A 426 -19.53 8.34 -10.01
C LYS A 426 -19.24 9.41 -8.97
N LYS A 427 -19.35 10.69 -9.38
CA LYS A 427 -19.59 11.75 -8.41
C LYS A 427 -20.81 11.24 -7.67
N SER A 428 -20.68 10.98 -6.38
CA SER A 428 -21.82 10.90 -5.50
C SER A 428 -22.64 12.14 -5.82
N SER A 429 -23.79 11.94 -6.44
CA SER A 429 -24.76 12.97 -6.69
C SER A 429 -25.12 13.55 -5.34
N SER A 430 -24.58 14.73 -5.05
CA SER A 430 -25.27 15.70 -4.21
C SER A 430 -26.62 15.93 -4.86
N GLN A 431 -27.66 15.32 -4.32
CA GLN A 431 -29.03 15.77 -4.54
C GLN A 431 -29.36 16.69 -3.36
N SER A 432 -29.47 17.97 -3.74
CA SER A 432 -30.45 18.98 -3.31
C SER A 432 -31.21 18.69 -2.03
#